data_AF-A0A7C3V431-F1
#
_entry.id   AF-A0A7C3V431-F1
#
_cell.length_a   1.000
_cell.length_b   1.000
_cell.length_c   1.000
_cell.angle_alpha   90.00
_cell.angle_beta   90.00
_cell.angle_gamma   90.00
#
_symmetry.space_group_name_H-M   'P 1'
#
loop_
_entity.id
_entity.type
_entity.pdbx_description
1 polymer ?
#
loop_
_entity_poly.entity_id
_entity_poly.type
_entity_poly.pdbx_seq_one_letter_code
_entity_poly.pdbx_strand_id
1 'polypeptide(L)'
;WKDKMAIFFRNREFSDRIGFTYQKWDEKLAAEDLVARAVSFGEKTPRILAVILDGENPWEWYKDEGAFFVPELYRRISTNPAVKALTFSETCRLDFRREHLSHIPAGSWMGLNFDNWIGHQDANRGWQLLADARRAFETMHTADKPIQKLHELLLMAENSDFFWWMSLPADLLTKQKFYSSFKAILTHFYRVAGLEIPPEIESFNAVAWSSPQPKRSIHPILDGVRSNYFEWAGAAEIEPDKLWLTFQPVELPVTRLFYGCDVENLYLRIDFAGYFSGTVRLEFEGNQQIFELSLKGTRFKQPDAAYDECLEWKIPWQNTGKAEGETVSFRLILTPEGEDSFIMLPPYGFFSFKRRNAEDDWQV
;
A
#
# COMPACT_ATOMS: atom_id res chain seq x y z
N TRP A 1 9.73 -25.70 -25.43
CA TRP A 1 8.83 -24.53 -25.35
C TRP A 1 9.59 -23.22 -25.28
N LYS A 2 10.83 -23.18 -24.75
CA LYS A 2 11.65 -21.98 -24.62
C LYS A 2 11.83 -21.18 -25.92
N ASP A 3 12.03 -21.84 -27.06
CA ASP A 3 12.13 -21.17 -28.38
C ASP A 3 10.78 -20.76 -29.00
N LYS A 4 9.66 -20.98 -28.29
CA LYS A 4 8.30 -20.67 -28.76
C LYS A 4 7.70 -19.42 -28.09
N MET A 5 8.42 -18.80 -27.15
CA MET A 5 7.93 -17.66 -26.39
C MET A 5 8.81 -16.44 -26.62
N ALA A 6 8.20 -15.33 -27.03
CA ALA A 6 8.83 -14.02 -27.03
C ALA A 6 8.50 -13.33 -25.70
N ILE A 7 9.50 -12.72 -25.07
CA ILE A 7 9.36 -12.05 -23.77
C ILE A 7 9.70 -10.58 -23.95
N PHE A 8 8.82 -9.72 -23.45
CA PHE A 8 8.99 -8.27 -23.46
C PHE A 8 9.11 -7.77 -22.03
N PHE A 9 10.15 -7.00 -21.75
CA PHE A 9 10.34 -6.41 -20.43
C PHE A 9 9.72 -5.02 -20.39
N ARG A 10 8.88 -4.77 -19.39
CA ARG A 10 8.33 -3.45 -19.09
C ARG A 10 9.48 -2.45 -18.93
N ASN A 11 9.46 -1.37 -19.68
CA ASN A 11 10.30 -0.23 -19.40
C ASN A 11 9.68 0.56 -18.23
N ARG A 12 10.31 0.45 -17.06
CA ARG A 12 9.82 1.06 -15.82
C ARG A 12 9.75 2.58 -15.92
N GLU A 13 10.78 3.27 -16.40
CA GLU A 13 10.80 4.74 -16.47
C GLU A 13 9.64 5.28 -17.30
N PHE A 14 9.46 4.75 -18.51
CA PHE A 14 8.41 5.24 -19.40
C PHE A 14 7.00 4.91 -18.88
N SER A 15 6.84 3.74 -18.27
CA SER A 15 5.56 3.34 -17.68
C SER A 15 5.23 4.21 -16.46
N ASP A 16 6.17 4.35 -15.51
CA ASP A 16 5.97 5.11 -14.27
C ASP A 16 5.75 6.62 -14.55
N ARG A 17 6.28 7.16 -15.66
CA ARG A 17 5.98 8.53 -16.08
C ARG A 17 4.50 8.73 -16.37
N ILE A 18 3.90 7.85 -17.17
CA ILE A 18 2.45 7.88 -17.43
C ILE A 18 1.68 7.61 -16.15
N GLY A 19 2.11 6.61 -15.37
CA GLY A 19 1.45 6.18 -14.14
C GLY A 19 1.39 7.25 -13.05
N PHE A 20 2.46 8.02 -12.85
CA PHE A 20 2.64 8.80 -11.62
C PHE A 20 3.16 10.22 -11.83
N THR A 21 3.87 10.48 -12.93
CA THR A 21 4.52 11.79 -13.14
C THR A 21 3.62 12.73 -13.93
N TYR A 22 3.15 12.28 -15.09
CA TYR A 22 2.43 13.11 -16.04
C TYR A 22 1.00 13.44 -15.63
N GLN A 23 0.43 12.73 -14.66
CA GLN A 23 -0.85 13.09 -14.04
C GLN A 23 -0.85 14.52 -13.44
N LYS A 24 0.33 15.11 -13.16
CA LYS A 24 0.47 16.49 -12.66
C LYS A 24 0.83 17.51 -13.74
N TRP A 25 0.97 17.07 -14.99
CA TRP A 25 1.45 17.91 -16.09
C TRP A 25 0.28 18.34 -16.98
N ASP A 26 0.51 19.38 -17.78
CA ASP A 26 -0.31 19.59 -18.95
C ASP A 26 -0.19 18.38 -19.89
N GLU A 27 -1.32 17.78 -20.24
CA GLU A 27 -1.36 16.50 -20.97
C GLU A 27 -0.68 16.59 -22.36
N LYS A 28 -0.74 17.76 -23.01
CA LYS A 28 -0.09 17.97 -24.30
C LYS A 28 1.43 18.06 -24.16
N LEU A 29 1.93 18.71 -23.12
CA LEU A 29 3.36 18.76 -22.79
C LEU A 29 3.88 17.39 -22.33
N ALA A 30 3.10 16.65 -21.55
CA ALA A 30 3.43 15.29 -21.14
C ALA A 30 3.59 14.34 -22.33
N ALA A 31 2.64 14.37 -23.28
CA ALA A 31 2.70 13.58 -24.50
C ALA A 31 3.90 13.96 -25.38
N GLU A 32 4.26 15.26 -25.42
CA GLU A 32 5.45 15.74 -26.11
C GLU A 32 6.75 15.18 -25.51
N ASP A 33 6.92 15.31 -24.20
CA ASP A 33 8.09 14.82 -23.48
C ASP A 33 8.24 13.30 -23.65
N LEU A 34 7.15 12.54 -23.54
CA LEU A 34 7.18 11.09 -23.70
C LEU A 34 7.66 10.65 -25.09
N VAL A 35 7.17 11.30 -26.15
CA VAL A 35 7.60 11.02 -27.53
C VAL A 35 9.04 11.45 -27.76
N ALA A 36 9.45 12.61 -27.27
CA ALA A 36 10.84 13.07 -27.37
C ALA A 36 11.81 12.08 -26.69
N ARG A 37 11.44 11.57 -25.51
CA ARG A 37 12.20 10.52 -24.82
C ARG A 37 12.24 9.22 -25.61
N ALA A 38 11.13 8.81 -26.22
CA ALA A 38 11.08 7.59 -27.02
C ALA A 38 11.98 7.69 -28.26
N VAL A 39 12.02 8.86 -28.92
CA VAL A 39 12.97 9.15 -30.01
C VAL A 39 14.40 9.02 -29.53
N SER A 40 14.75 9.69 -28.42
CA SER A 40 16.11 9.64 -27.87
C SER A 40 16.53 8.23 -27.44
N PHE A 41 15.60 7.43 -26.90
CA PHE A 41 15.85 6.03 -26.55
C PHE A 41 16.27 5.18 -27.75
N GLY A 42 15.72 5.47 -28.94
CA GLY A 42 16.01 4.77 -30.20
C GLY A 42 17.09 5.42 -31.09
N GLU A 43 17.69 6.54 -30.67
CA GLU A 43 18.51 7.39 -31.55
C GLU A 43 19.77 6.68 -32.07
N LYS A 44 20.47 5.93 -31.20
CA LYS A 44 21.72 5.24 -31.58
C LYS A 44 21.49 3.97 -32.38
N THR A 45 20.46 3.22 -32.02
CA THR A 45 20.07 1.97 -32.66
C THR A 45 18.57 1.78 -32.51
N PRO A 46 17.86 1.22 -33.50
CA PRO A 46 16.46 0.85 -33.34
C PRO A 46 16.26 -0.03 -32.09
N ARG A 47 15.23 0.27 -31.30
CA ARG A 47 14.89 -0.47 -30.07
C ARG A 47 13.39 -0.69 -29.97
N ILE A 48 13.02 -1.73 -29.24
CA ILE A 48 11.64 -1.98 -28.84
C ILE A 48 11.46 -1.38 -27.45
N LEU A 49 10.51 -0.45 -27.31
CA LEU A 49 10.11 0.15 -26.05
C LEU A 49 8.75 -0.42 -25.64
N ALA A 50 8.72 -1.28 -24.62
CA ALA A 50 7.48 -1.82 -24.08
C ALA A 50 7.02 -0.96 -22.88
N VAL A 51 5.90 -0.27 -23.06
CA VAL A 51 5.22 0.48 -21.99
C VAL A 51 4.02 -0.36 -21.55
N ILE A 52 4.01 -0.79 -20.29
CA ILE A 52 3.01 -1.72 -19.76
C ILE A 52 2.49 -1.15 -18.45
N LEU A 53 1.17 -0.95 -18.39
CA LEU A 53 0.45 -0.30 -17.31
C LEU A 53 -0.92 -0.98 -17.15
N ASP A 54 -1.49 -0.85 -15.97
CA ASP A 54 -2.89 -1.19 -15.75
C ASP A 54 -3.79 -0.27 -16.58
N GLY A 55 -4.94 -0.82 -17.00
CA GLY A 55 -5.84 -0.15 -17.92
C GLY A 55 -6.65 0.97 -17.29
N GLU A 56 -6.76 0.98 -15.96
CA GLU A 56 -7.60 1.88 -15.16
C GLU A 56 -6.78 2.84 -14.30
N ASN A 57 -5.73 2.35 -13.64
CA ASN A 57 -5.02 3.07 -12.57
C ASN A 57 -4.54 4.49 -12.92
N PRO A 58 -3.86 4.74 -14.06
CA PRO A 58 -3.34 6.09 -14.31
C PRO A 58 -4.46 7.12 -14.55
N TRP A 59 -5.58 6.71 -15.12
CA TRP A 59 -6.51 7.65 -15.76
C TRP A 59 -7.32 8.45 -14.75
N GLU A 60 -7.68 7.88 -13.61
CA GLU A 60 -8.42 8.58 -12.54
C GLU A 60 -7.72 9.84 -12.03
N TRP A 61 -6.40 9.94 -12.25
CA TRP A 61 -5.58 11.07 -11.82
C TRP A 61 -5.34 12.12 -12.90
N TYR A 62 -5.69 11.81 -14.15
CA TYR A 62 -5.62 12.76 -15.25
C TYR A 62 -6.92 13.55 -15.32
N LYS A 63 -6.83 14.77 -15.84
CA LYS A 63 -8.04 15.54 -16.13
C LYS A 63 -8.87 14.80 -17.16
N ASP A 64 -10.19 14.75 -16.92
CA ASP A 64 -11.15 14.06 -17.80
C ASP A 64 -10.71 12.62 -18.14
N GLU A 65 -10.13 11.92 -17.16
CA GLU A 65 -9.71 10.52 -17.25
C GLU A 65 -8.72 10.23 -18.40
N GLY A 66 -7.83 11.18 -18.69
CA GLY A 66 -6.79 11.01 -19.72
C GLY A 66 -7.33 11.07 -21.16
N ALA A 67 -8.58 11.53 -21.33
CA ALA A 67 -9.22 11.68 -22.63
C ALA A 67 -8.48 12.62 -23.58
N PHE A 68 -7.59 13.49 -23.09
CA PHE A 68 -6.75 14.35 -23.93
C PHE A 68 -5.35 13.75 -24.15
N PHE A 69 -4.72 13.21 -23.11
CA PHE A 69 -3.38 12.64 -23.15
C PHE A 69 -3.26 11.51 -24.15
N VAL A 70 -4.15 10.52 -24.10
CA VAL A 70 -4.04 9.31 -24.93
C VAL A 70 -4.16 9.64 -26.43
N PRO A 71 -5.19 10.38 -26.90
CA PRO A 71 -5.27 10.78 -28.30
C PRO A 71 -4.09 11.65 -28.73
N GLU A 72 -3.63 12.57 -27.89
CA GLU A 72 -2.49 13.45 -28.22
C GLU A 72 -1.18 12.66 -28.34
N LEU A 73 -0.93 11.70 -27.46
CA LEU A 73 0.21 10.80 -27.52
C LEU A 73 0.20 10.00 -28.84
N TYR A 74 -0.93 9.37 -29.19
CA TYR A 74 -1.03 8.61 -30.43
C TYR A 74 -0.95 9.49 -31.67
N ARG A 75 -1.52 10.70 -31.65
CA ARG A 75 -1.36 11.68 -32.73
C ARG A 75 0.12 11.97 -32.95
N ARG A 76 0.86 12.31 -31.90
CA ARG A 76 2.29 12.61 -31.99
C ARG A 76 3.10 11.42 -32.51
N ILE A 77 2.86 10.21 -31.98
CA ILE A 77 3.51 8.99 -32.46
C ILE A 77 3.22 8.78 -33.96
N SER A 78 1.96 8.88 -34.38
CA SER A 78 1.57 8.63 -35.78
C SER A 78 2.18 9.63 -36.79
N THR A 79 2.47 10.85 -36.34
CA THR A 79 3.08 11.91 -37.17
C THR A 79 4.60 11.95 -37.11
N ASN A 80 5.23 11.15 -36.24
CA ASN A 80 6.68 11.18 -36.05
C ASN A 80 7.35 10.00 -36.76
N PRO A 81 8.18 10.21 -37.79
CA PRO A 81 8.80 9.12 -38.54
C PRO A 81 9.84 8.31 -37.74
N ALA A 82 10.31 8.82 -36.60
CA ALA A 82 11.32 8.16 -35.77
C ALA A 82 10.71 7.16 -34.75
N VAL A 83 9.39 7.16 -34.56
CA VAL A 83 8.69 6.27 -33.62
C VAL A 83 7.53 5.58 -34.32
N LYS A 84 7.30 4.31 -33.99
CA LYS A 84 6.17 3.55 -34.54
C LYS A 84 5.46 2.80 -33.43
N ALA A 85 4.14 3.01 -33.30
CA ALA A 85 3.30 2.20 -32.45
C ALA A 85 3.10 0.81 -33.09
N LEU A 86 3.30 -0.24 -32.31
CA LEU A 86 3.20 -1.63 -32.75
C LEU A 86 2.53 -2.46 -31.67
N THR A 87 1.78 -3.47 -32.08
CA THR A 87 1.36 -4.55 -31.18
C THR A 87 2.53 -5.50 -30.90
N PHE A 88 2.43 -6.28 -29.82
CA PHE A 88 3.40 -7.35 -29.54
C PHE A 88 3.49 -8.37 -30.69
N SER A 89 2.35 -8.72 -31.30
CA SER A 89 2.30 -9.65 -32.44
C SER A 89 3.02 -9.12 -33.67
N GLU A 90 2.88 -7.83 -33.99
CA GLU A 90 3.62 -7.20 -35.08
C GLU A 90 5.11 -7.14 -34.77
N THR A 91 5.46 -6.82 -33.53
CA THR A 91 6.86 -6.76 -33.07
C THR A 91 7.55 -8.11 -33.22
N CYS A 92 6.87 -9.21 -32.90
CA CYS A 92 7.35 -10.59 -33.10
C CYS A 92 7.60 -10.97 -34.58
N ARG A 93 7.06 -10.21 -35.54
CA ARG A 93 7.30 -10.42 -36.99
C ARG A 93 8.44 -9.56 -37.52
N LEU A 94 8.93 -8.61 -36.73
CA LEU A 94 10.06 -7.78 -37.13
C LEU A 94 11.37 -8.55 -37.00
N ASP A 95 12.30 -8.19 -37.89
CA ASP A 95 13.67 -8.66 -37.90
C ASP A 95 14.52 -7.83 -36.91
N PHE A 96 14.23 -7.98 -35.62
CA PHE A 96 15.04 -7.44 -34.54
C PHE A 96 15.98 -8.52 -34.00
N ARG A 97 17.19 -8.10 -33.57
CA ARG A 97 18.09 -8.98 -32.82
C ARG A 97 17.38 -9.45 -31.55
N ARG A 98 17.25 -10.77 -31.41
CA ARG A 98 16.70 -11.42 -30.22
C ARG A 98 17.84 -12.05 -29.44
N GLU A 99 17.76 -11.98 -28.13
CA GLU A 99 18.68 -12.68 -27.24
C GLU A 99 17.97 -13.87 -26.63
N HIS A 100 18.66 -15.01 -26.60
CA HIS A 100 18.14 -16.20 -25.95
C HIS A 100 18.36 -16.07 -24.43
N LEU A 101 17.26 -16.06 -23.68
CA LEU A 101 17.29 -16.06 -22.23
C LEU A 101 17.34 -17.51 -21.73
N SER A 102 18.40 -17.86 -21.01
CA SER A 102 18.53 -19.20 -20.39
C SER A 102 17.63 -19.35 -19.14
N HIS A 103 17.39 -18.24 -18.44
CA HIS A 103 16.67 -18.17 -17.18
C HIS A 103 16.06 -16.79 -16.96
N ILE A 104 14.92 -16.74 -16.26
CA ILE A 104 14.32 -15.53 -15.70
C ILE A 104 14.11 -15.82 -14.20
N PRO A 105 14.60 -14.95 -13.29
CA PRO A 105 14.36 -15.13 -11.87
C PRO A 105 12.87 -15.02 -11.56
N ALA A 106 12.41 -15.78 -10.57
CA ALA A 106 11.04 -15.68 -10.08
C ALA A 106 10.80 -14.28 -9.48
N GLY A 107 9.64 -13.71 -9.76
CA GLY A 107 9.24 -12.40 -9.26
C GLY A 107 8.00 -11.88 -9.98
N SER A 108 7.65 -10.65 -9.65
CA SER A 108 6.57 -9.89 -10.27
C SER A 108 7.10 -8.54 -10.77
N TRP A 109 6.24 -7.77 -11.43
CA TRP A 109 6.57 -6.39 -11.80
C TRP A 109 6.79 -5.44 -10.59
N MET A 110 6.44 -5.88 -9.37
CA MET A 110 6.69 -5.15 -8.12
C MET A 110 8.07 -5.46 -7.53
N GLY A 111 8.74 -6.54 -7.95
CA GLY A 111 10.04 -6.94 -7.42
C GLY A 111 10.34 -8.42 -7.60
N LEU A 112 11.53 -8.85 -7.16
CA LEU A 112 11.98 -10.25 -7.22
C LEU A 112 11.41 -11.10 -6.07
N ASN A 113 10.14 -10.90 -5.73
CA ASN A 113 9.41 -11.63 -4.71
C ASN A 113 7.91 -11.68 -5.05
N PHE A 114 7.13 -12.27 -4.16
CA PHE A 114 5.68 -12.42 -4.28
C PHE A 114 4.93 -11.88 -3.06
N ASP A 115 5.56 -10.99 -2.30
CA ASP A 115 5.09 -10.60 -0.95
C ASP A 115 3.71 -9.91 -0.99
N ASN A 116 3.34 -9.33 -2.14
CA ASN A 116 2.01 -8.79 -2.38
C ASN A 116 0.90 -9.87 -2.41
N TRP A 117 1.21 -11.16 -2.48
CA TRP A 117 0.24 -12.25 -2.54
C TRP A 117 0.52 -13.41 -1.57
N ILE A 118 1.73 -13.51 -0.99
CA ILE A 118 2.09 -14.60 -0.06
C ILE A 118 3.06 -14.09 1.01
N GLY A 119 3.10 -14.74 2.17
CA GLY A 119 4.02 -14.39 3.28
C GLY A 119 3.29 -13.76 4.46
N HIS A 120 2.20 -13.03 4.22
CA HIS A 120 1.32 -12.51 5.27
C HIS A 120 0.43 -13.61 5.85
N GLN A 121 0.16 -13.54 7.16
CA GLN A 121 -0.57 -14.58 7.90
C GLN A 121 -1.93 -14.90 7.26
N ASP A 122 -2.72 -13.87 6.93
CA ASP A 122 -4.04 -14.06 6.36
C ASP A 122 -4.00 -14.64 4.95
N ALA A 123 -3.09 -14.14 4.10
CA ALA A 123 -2.89 -14.66 2.75
C ALA A 123 -2.42 -16.12 2.76
N ASN A 124 -1.48 -16.47 3.65
CA ASN A 124 -1.01 -17.85 3.83
C ASN A 124 -2.14 -18.79 4.26
N ARG A 125 -3.03 -18.32 5.16
CA ARG A 125 -4.22 -19.08 5.56
C ARG A 125 -5.19 -19.23 4.39
N GLY A 126 -5.41 -18.18 3.60
CA GLY A 126 -6.18 -18.26 2.36
C GLY A 126 -5.60 -19.29 1.37
N TRP A 127 -4.29 -19.31 1.19
CA TRP A 127 -3.60 -20.24 0.30
C TRP A 127 -3.76 -21.68 0.77
N GLN A 128 -3.70 -21.91 2.09
CA GLN A 128 -3.93 -23.23 2.66
C GLN A 128 -5.36 -23.71 2.39
N LEU A 129 -6.38 -22.86 2.60
CA LEU A 129 -7.78 -23.20 2.32
C LEU A 129 -8.01 -23.54 0.84
N LEU A 130 -7.39 -22.77 -0.07
CA LEU A 130 -7.45 -23.05 -1.50
C LEU A 130 -6.73 -24.34 -1.87
N ALA A 131 -5.54 -24.59 -1.31
CA ALA A 131 -4.79 -25.81 -1.54
C ALA A 131 -5.56 -27.05 -1.05
N ASP A 132 -6.27 -26.95 0.07
CA ASP A 132 -7.13 -28.02 0.60
C ASP A 132 -8.29 -28.32 -0.35
N ALA A 133 -8.97 -27.28 -0.85
CA ALA A 133 -10.04 -27.43 -1.83
C ALA A 133 -9.53 -28.07 -3.14
N ARG A 134 -8.36 -27.64 -3.64
CA ARG A 134 -7.73 -28.21 -4.83
C ARG A 134 -7.35 -29.68 -4.63
N ARG A 135 -6.76 -30.05 -3.49
CA ARG A 135 -6.47 -31.45 -3.16
C ARG A 135 -7.74 -32.29 -3.06
N ALA A 136 -8.81 -31.75 -2.48
CA ALA A 136 -10.10 -32.42 -2.43
C ALA A 136 -10.62 -32.67 -3.85
N PHE A 137 -10.56 -31.68 -4.75
CA PHE A 137 -10.95 -31.85 -6.15
C PHE A 137 -10.14 -32.92 -6.89
N GLU A 138 -8.81 -32.91 -6.73
CA GLU A 138 -7.91 -33.85 -7.42
C GLU A 138 -8.09 -35.31 -7.00
N THR A 139 -8.63 -35.56 -5.81
CA THR A 139 -8.92 -36.91 -5.30
C THR A 139 -10.34 -37.40 -5.62
N MET A 140 -11.20 -36.53 -6.17
CA MET A 140 -12.57 -36.91 -6.55
C MET A 140 -12.59 -37.83 -7.77
N HIS A 141 -13.45 -38.84 -7.70
CA HIS A 141 -13.76 -39.69 -8.85
C HIS A 141 -14.87 -39.04 -9.68
N THR A 142 -14.67 -38.98 -10.99
CA THR A 142 -15.42 -38.12 -11.92
C THR A 142 -16.81 -38.62 -12.29
N ALA A 143 -17.18 -39.85 -11.93
CA ALA A 143 -18.37 -40.52 -12.45
C ALA A 143 -19.71 -39.86 -12.03
N ASP A 144 -19.77 -39.24 -10.85
CA ASP A 144 -21.04 -38.75 -10.26
C ASP A 144 -20.98 -37.29 -9.76
N LYS A 145 -19.94 -36.53 -10.12
CA LYS A 145 -19.72 -35.16 -9.62
C LYS A 145 -19.77 -34.15 -10.76
N PRO A 146 -20.24 -32.91 -10.51
CA PRO A 146 -20.23 -31.84 -11.50
C PRO A 146 -18.82 -31.24 -11.63
N ILE A 147 -17.88 -32.02 -12.17
CA ILE A 147 -16.44 -31.69 -12.25
C ILE A 147 -16.18 -30.34 -12.90
N GLN A 148 -16.91 -30.01 -13.98
CA GLN A 148 -16.77 -28.72 -14.64
C GLN A 148 -17.11 -27.55 -13.69
N LYS A 149 -18.21 -27.67 -12.95
CA LYS A 149 -18.63 -26.61 -12.00
C LYS A 149 -17.63 -26.47 -10.85
N LEU A 150 -17.12 -27.58 -10.34
CA LEU A 150 -16.10 -27.59 -9.30
C LEU A 150 -14.79 -26.94 -9.78
N HIS A 151 -14.38 -27.25 -11.01
CA HIS A 151 -13.21 -26.63 -11.63
C HIS A 151 -13.41 -25.12 -11.82
N GLU A 152 -14.59 -24.67 -12.28
CA GLU A 152 -14.92 -23.24 -12.37
C GLU A 152 -14.83 -22.54 -11.02
N LEU A 153 -15.33 -23.16 -9.95
CA LEU A 153 -15.26 -22.58 -8.59
C LEU A 153 -13.82 -22.50 -8.08
N LEU A 154 -12.98 -23.50 -8.39
CA LEU A 154 -11.55 -23.42 -8.08
C LEU A 154 -10.87 -22.29 -8.85
N LEU A 155 -11.11 -22.16 -10.16
CA LEU A 155 -10.57 -21.06 -10.96
C LEU A 155 -11.01 -19.69 -10.44
N MET A 156 -12.26 -19.58 -9.97
CA MET A 156 -12.73 -18.36 -9.30
C MET A 156 -11.95 -18.10 -8.01
N ALA A 157 -11.74 -19.11 -7.16
CA ALA A 157 -10.98 -18.98 -5.91
C ALA A 157 -9.48 -18.72 -6.13
N GLU A 158 -8.93 -19.10 -7.29
CA GLU A 158 -7.54 -18.84 -7.71
C GLU A 158 -7.29 -17.40 -8.17
N ASN A 159 -8.32 -16.56 -8.19
CA ASN A 159 -8.17 -15.14 -8.46
C ASN A 159 -7.17 -14.48 -7.48
N SER A 160 -6.13 -13.85 -8.03
CA SER A 160 -5.05 -13.25 -7.25
C SER A 160 -5.47 -12.02 -6.44
N ASP A 161 -6.59 -11.36 -6.78
CA ASP A 161 -7.09 -10.20 -6.03
C ASP A 161 -7.41 -10.60 -4.58
N PHE A 162 -7.90 -11.81 -4.33
CA PHE A 162 -8.12 -12.29 -2.96
C PHE A 162 -6.83 -12.22 -2.13
N PHE A 163 -5.76 -12.77 -2.67
CA PHE A 163 -4.46 -12.82 -2.00
C PHE A 163 -3.80 -11.45 -1.90
N TRP A 164 -4.00 -10.60 -2.90
CA TRP A 164 -3.61 -9.19 -2.88
C TRP A 164 -4.25 -8.46 -1.69
N TRP A 165 -5.57 -8.51 -1.55
CA TRP A 165 -6.29 -7.82 -0.49
C TRP A 165 -6.16 -8.48 0.89
N MET A 166 -5.69 -9.73 0.95
CA MET A 166 -5.30 -10.40 2.19
C MET A 166 -3.89 -10.01 2.65
N SER A 167 -2.95 -9.88 1.72
CA SER A 167 -1.56 -9.52 2.03
C SER A 167 -1.39 -8.04 2.31
N LEU A 168 -2.05 -7.20 1.51
CA LEU A 168 -1.91 -5.76 1.61
C LEU A 168 -2.86 -5.20 2.67
N PRO A 169 -2.46 -4.19 3.44
CA PRO A 169 -3.42 -3.46 4.24
C PRO A 169 -4.47 -2.80 3.30
N ALA A 170 -5.68 -2.55 3.80
CA ALA A 170 -6.79 -1.94 3.07
C ALA A 170 -7.87 -1.55 4.07
N ASP A 171 -8.80 -0.68 3.68
CA ASP A 171 -9.94 -0.39 4.54
C ASP A 171 -10.73 -1.67 4.83
N LEU A 172 -11.33 -1.72 6.01
CA LEU A 172 -12.01 -2.92 6.50
C LEU A 172 -13.16 -3.34 5.56
N LEU A 173 -13.89 -2.38 4.98
CA LEU A 173 -15.02 -2.69 4.11
C LEU A 173 -14.54 -3.38 2.83
N THR A 174 -13.45 -2.90 2.23
CA THR A 174 -12.80 -3.55 1.09
C THR A 174 -12.32 -4.95 1.45
N LYS A 175 -11.58 -5.12 2.57
CA LYS A 175 -11.15 -6.45 3.01
C LYS A 175 -12.32 -7.40 3.23
N GLN A 176 -13.38 -6.95 3.91
CA GLN A 176 -14.58 -7.75 4.16
C GLN A 176 -15.23 -8.25 2.86
N LYS A 177 -15.28 -7.44 1.80
CA LYS A 177 -15.82 -7.86 0.49
C LYS A 177 -15.02 -9.02 -0.10
N PHE A 178 -13.69 -8.93 -0.12
CA PHE A 178 -12.83 -9.97 -0.70
C PHE A 178 -12.83 -11.26 0.14
N TYR A 179 -12.73 -11.15 1.46
CA TYR A 179 -12.81 -12.32 2.35
C TYR A 179 -14.16 -13.03 2.24
N SER A 180 -15.26 -12.28 2.26
CA SER A 180 -16.61 -12.85 2.15
C SER A 180 -16.83 -13.54 0.81
N SER A 181 -16.35 -12.95 -0.28
CA SER A 181 -16.45 -13.53 -1.62
C SER A 181 -15.64 -14.81 -1.74
N PHE A 182 -14.37 -14.80 -1.30
CA PHE A 182 -13.52 -15.99 -1.28
C PHE A 182 -14.13 -17.12 -0.45
N LYS A 183 -14.58 -16.81 0.77
CA LYS A 183 -15.27 -17.74 1.65
C LYS A 183 -16.53 -18.31 1.01
N ALA A 184 -17.34 -17.48 0.34
CA ALA A 184 -18.55 -17.93 -0.34
C ALA A 184 -18.25 -18.89 -1.50
N ILE A 185 -17.20 -18.62 -2.28
CA ILE A 185 -16.76 -19.49 -3.38
C ILE A 185 -16.31 -20.84 -2.83
N LEU A 186 -15.43 -20.88 -1.82
CA LEU A 186 -14.96 -22.14 -1.24
C LEU A 186 -16.10 -22.91 -0.56
N THR A 187 -16.96 -22.22 0.19
CA THR A 187 -18.16 -22.83 0.79
C THR A 187 -19.04 -23.47 -0.29
N HIS A 188 -19.23 -22.79 -1.42
CA HIS A 188 -20.01 -23.33 -2.53
C HIS A 188 -19.33 -24.54 -3.17
N PHE A 189 -18.01 -24.50 -3.33
CA PHE A 189 -17.22 -25.63 -3.81
C PHE A 189 -17.45 -26.88 -2.95
N TYR A 190 -17.29 -26.80 -1.62
CA TYR A 190 -17.48 -27.94 -0.73
C TYR A 190 -18.92 -28.48 -0.77
N ARG A 191 -19.93 -27.58 -0.82
CA ARG A 191 -21.34 -27.99 -0.97
C ARG A 191 -21.60 -28.75 -2.28
N VAL A 192 -21.12 -28.23 -3.40
CA VAL A 192 -21.28 -28.86 -4.72
C VAL A 192 -20.52 -30.19 -4.79
N ALA A 193 -19.37 -30.25 -4.12
CA ALA A 193 -18.59 -31.46 -3.98
C ALA A 193 -19.28 -32.52 -3.10
N GLY A 194 -20.30 -32.14 -2.33
CA GLY A 194 -20.94 -33.01 -1.33
C GLY A 194 -19.99 -33.38 -0.20
N LEU A 195 -19.08 -32.47 0.16
CA LEU A 195 -18.14 -32.61 1.26
C LEU A 195 -18.58 -31.73 2.43
N GLU A 196 -18.14 -32.09 3.63
CA GLU A 196 -18.26 -31.21 4.79
C GLU A 196 -17.44 -29.93 4.57
N ILE A 197 -17.96 -28.78 5.02
CA ILE A 197 -17.28 -27.49 4.90
C ILE A 197 -16.30 -27.38 6.07
N PRO A 198 -14.98 -27.21 5.83
CA PRO A 198 -14.02 -27.02 6.90
C PRO A 198 -14.37 -25.81 7.81
N PRO A 199 -14.38 -25.96 9.16
CA PRO A 199 -14.65 -24.86 10.09
C PRO A 199 -13.69 -23.66 9.94
N GLU A 200 -12.50 -23.91 9.41
CA GLU A 200 -11.50 -22.89 9.10
C GLU A 200 -11.98 -21.89 8.05
N ILE A 201 -12.86 -22.32 7.12
CA ILE A 201 -13.52 -21.44 6.13
C ILE A 201 -14.54 -20.53 6.83
N GLU A 202 -15.31 -21.07 7.77
CA GLU A 202 -16.31 -20.28 8.50
C GLU A 202 -15.67 -19.19 9.37
N SER A 203 -14.55 -19.53 10.01
CA SER A 203 -13.77 -18.60 10.84
C SER A 203 -12.81 -17.70 10.06
N PHE A 204 -12.72 -17.83 8.73
CA PHE A 204 -11.87 -16.99 7.88
C PHE A 204 -12.55 -15.65 7.55
N ASN A 205 -12.30 -14.65 8.39
CA ASN A 205 -12.90 -13.32 8.27
C ASN A 205 -11.81 -12.24 8.24
N ALA A 206 -12.09 -11.13 7.55
CA ALA A 206 -11.20 -9.98 7.53
C ALA A 206 -11.01 -9.44 8.95
N VAL A 207 -9.76 -9.31 9.38
CA VAL A 207 -9.43 -8.66 10.65
C VAL A 207 -9.19 -7.17 10.37
N ALA A 208 -9.84 -6.31 11.15
CA ALA A 208 -9.54 -4.88 11.11
C ALA A 208 -8.08 -4.67 11.53
N TRP A 209 -7.33 -3.86 10.80
CA TRP A 209 -6.03 -3.41 11.30
C TRP A 209 -6.26 -2.69 12.63
N SER A 210 -5.83 -3.31 13.72
CA SER A 210 -5.93 -2.73 15.05
C SER A 210 -4.63 -2.00 15.35
N SER A 211 -4.72 -0.72 15.67
CA SER A 211 -3.52 0.02 16.07
C SER A 211 -2.92 -0.59 17.33
N PRO A 212 -1.59 -0.64 17.46
CA PRO A 212 -0.95 -1.14 18.67
C PRO A 212 -1.45 -0.36 19.88
N GLN A 213 -1.87 -1.03 20.95
CA GLN A 213 -2.39 -0.32 22.12
C GLN A 213 -1.23 0.09 23.05
N PRO A 214 -1.24 1.30 23.63
CA PRO A 214 -0.35 1.62 24.75
C PRO A 214 -0.53 0.60 25.87
N LYS A 215 0.57 0.10 26.44
CA LYS A 215 0.61 -0.98 27.44
C LYS A 215 0.47 -0.48 28.88
N ARG A 216 0.87 0.75 29.17
CA ARG A 216 0.76 1.42 30.47
C ARG A 216 0.84 2.93 30.30
N SER A 217 0.48 3.70 31.34
CA SER A 217 0.72 5.13 31.36
C SER A 217 2.21 5.47 31.21
N ILE A 218 2.49 6.57 30.49
CA ILE A 218 3.84 7.06 30.21
C ILE A 218 3.97 8.54 30.60
N HIS A 219 5.16 8.92 31.05
CA HIS A 219 5.51 10.29 31.41
C HIS A 219 6.88 10.66 30.82
N PRO A 220 6.99 10.79 29.49
CA PRO A 220 8.27 11.04 28.83
C PRO A 220 8.79 12.45 29.16
N ILE A 221 10.12 12.61 29.15
CA ILE A 221 10.76 13.92 29.22
C ILE A 221 10.85 14.44 27.79
N LEU A 222 10.19 15.55 27.50
CA LEU A 222 10.22 16.15 26.16
C LEU A 222 11.53 16.93 25.99
N ASP A 223 12.54 16.30 25.43
CA ASP A 223 13.83 16.93 25.11
C ASP A 223 14.25 16.78 23.65
N GLY A 224 13.50 16.00 22.86
CA GLY A 224 13.73 15.79 21.44
C GLY A 224 14.86 14.81 21.16
N VAL A 225 15.45 14.18 22.19
CA VAL A 225 16.61 13.28 22.08
C VAL A 225 16.18 11.85 22.35
N ARG A 226 16.82 10.88 21.67
CA ARG A 226 16.57 9.45 21.91
C ARG A 226 17.38 8.97 23.12
N SER A 227 17.12 9.57 24.28
CA SER A 227 17.97 9.50 25.46
C SER A 227 17.94 8.11 26.14
N ASN A 228 16.76 7.62 26.53
CA ASN A 228 16.61 6.45 27.40
C ASN A 228 15.51 5.49 26.93
N TYR A 229 15.87 4.20 26.84
CA TYR A 229 14.98 3.11 26.43
C TYR A 229 13.68 3.05 27.27
N PHE A 230 13.73 3.42 28.56
CA PHE A 230 12.60 3.26 29.47
C PHE A 230 11.56 4.40 29.41
N GLU A 231 11.88 5.55 28.82
CA GLU A 231 10.99 6.72 28.84
C GLU A 231 9.70 6.50 28.05
N TRP A 232 9.83 5.83 26.90
CA TRP A 232 8.70 5.45 26.05
C TRP A 232 8.29 3.99 26.25
N ALA A 233 8.86 3.29 27.25
CA ALA A 233 8.51 1.90 27.53
C ALA A 233 7.05 1.82 28.02
N GLY A 234 6.16 1.28 27.19
CA GLY A 234 4.73 1.28 27.46
C GLY A 234 3.92 2.02 26.41
N ALA A 235 4.55 2.84 25.57
CA ALA A 235 3.93 3.39 24.39
C ALA A 235 3.58 2.30 23.37
N ALA A 236 2.59 2.57 22.54
CA ALA A 236 2.42 1.91 21.27
C ALA A 236 3.55 2.31 20.32
N GLU A 237 4.06 1.36 19.54
CA GLU A 237 5.09 1.59 18.52
C GLU A 237 4.55 1.16 17.16
N ILE A 238 4.77 2.00 16.16
CA ILE A 238 4.40 1.78 14.77
C ILE A 238 5.63 1.99 13.90
N GLU A 239 5.85 1.05 12.99
CA GLU A 239 6.80 1.16 11.88
C GLU A 239 6.01 1.62 10.64
N PRO A 240 6.12 2.90 10.21
CA PRO A 240 5.26 3.48 9.17
C PRO A 240 5.40 2.85 7.78
N ASP A 241 6.55 2.28 7.47
CA ASP A 241 6.81 1.52 6.23
C ASP A 241 5.89 0.30 6.12
N LYS A 242 5.48 -0.30 7.25
CA LYS A 242 4.51 -1.41 7.30
C LYS A 242 3.05 -0.99 7.16
N LEU A 243 2.75 0.32 7.12
CA LEU A 243 1.38 0.82 7.02
C LEU A 243 0.87 0.95 5.59
N TRP A 244 1.76 1.01 4.60
CA TRP A 244 1.39 1.27 3.21
C TRP A 244 0.87 0.01 2.51
N LEU A 245 -0.21 0.21 1.75
CA LEU A 245 -0.98 -0.87 1.14
C LEU A 245 -0.30 -1.41 -0.11
N THR A 246 0.03 -0.54 -1.05
CA THR A 246 0.32 -0.95 -2.43
C THR A 246 1.51 -0.21 -3.03
N PHE A 247 1.63 1.08 -2.71
CA PHE A 247 2.70 1.95 -3.17
C PHE A 247 3.30 2.64 -1.96
N GLN A 248 4.50 2.21 -1.58
CA GLN A 248 5.30 2.96 -0.64
C GLN A 248 5.80 4.22 -1.35
N PRO A 249 5.67 5.42 -0.74
CA PRO A 249 6.43 6.58 -1.21
C PRO A 249 7.91 6.23 -1.27
N VAL A 250 8.60 6.65 -2.33
CA VAL A 250 10.01 6.28 -2.59
C VAL A 250 10.91 6.56 -1.38
N GLU A 251 10.59 7.59 -0.60
CA GLU A 251 11.25 7.92 0.68
C GLU A 251 10.21 8.37 1.71
N LEU A 252 10.04 7.60 2.80
CA LEU A 252 9.24 8.02 3.96
C LEU A 252 10.15 8.76 4.95
N PRO A 253 9.84 10.02 5.31
CA PRO A 253 10.66 10.77 6.25
C PRO A 253 10.52 10.25 7.68
N VAL A 254 9.46 9.51 8.01
CA VAL A 254 9.22 8.94 9.35
C VAL A 254 9.61 7.46 9.35
N THR A 255 10.48 7.10 10.29
CA THR A 255 10.96 5.72 10.49
C THR A 255 10.23 4.99 11.62
N ARG A 256 9.83 5.72 12.68
CA ARG A 256 9.03 5.17 13.78
C ARG A 256 8.07 6.21 14.31
N LEU A 257 6.91 5.74 14.75
CA LEU A 257 5.91 6.53 15.46
C LEU A 257 5.61 5.85 16.80
N PHE A 258 5.68 6.62 17.87
CA PHE A 258 5.26 6.20 19.19
C PHE A 258 4.10 7.05 19.67
N TYR A 259 3.17 6.42 20.38
CA TYR A 259 2.14 7.15 21.11
C TYR A 259 1.75 6.46 22.40
N GLY A 260 1.44 7.24 23.40
CA GLY A 260 0.96 6.78 24.69
C GLY A 260 0.37 7.94 25.46
N CYS A 261 -0.15 7.69 26.65
CA CYS A 261 -0.82 8.73 27.40
C CYS A 261 -0.63 8.53 28.89
N ASP A 262 -0.86 9.61 29.64
CA ASP A 262 -1.20 9.55 31.04
C ASP A 262 -2.63 10.07 31.25
N VAL A 263 -3.00 10.30 32.51
CA VAL A 263 -4.32 10.80 32.93
C VAL A 263 -4.64 12.16 32.30
N GLU A 264 -3.62 13.01 32.10
CA GLU A 264 -3.78 14.42 31.70
C GLU A 264 -3.44 14.68 30.22
N ASN A 265 -2.57 13.86 29.62
CA ASN A 265 -1.97 14.14 28.32
C ASN A 265 -1.85 12.92 27.41
N LEU A 266 -1.98 13.16 26.11
CA LEU A 266 -1.47 12.31 25.03
C LEU A 266 -0.05 12.73 24.69
N TYR A 267 0.83 11.76 24.46
CA TYR A 267 2.20 11.97 24.00
C TYR A 267 2.41 11.27 22.66
N LEU A 268 3.09 11.95 21.75
CA LEU A 268 3.52 11.45 20.45
C LEU A 268 5.02 11.61 20.32
N ARG A 269 5.69 10.61 19.75
CA ARG A 269 7.07 10.74 19.29
C ARG A 269 7.23 10.27 17.86
N ILE A 270 7.89 11.08 17.05
CA ILE A 270 8.12 10.84 15.63
C ILE A 270 9.61 10.79 15.38
N ASP A 271 10.11 9.63 15.00
CA ASP A 271 11.51 9.44 14.62
C ASP A 271 11.63 9.60 13.10
N PHE A 272 12.52 10.50 12.67
CA PHE A 272 12.74 10.76 11.25
C PHE A 272 13.95 10.02 10.70
N ALA A 273 13.94 9.69 9.40
CA ALA A 273 15.06 9.06 8.70
C ALA A 273 16.29 9.98 8.62
N GLY A 274 16.06 11.29 8.67
CA GLY A 274 17.07 12.34 8.70
C GLY A 274 16.46 13.62 9.25
N TYR A 275 17.08 14.77 8.96
CA TYR A 275 16.50 16.06 9.33
C TYR A 275 15.22 16.32 8.51
N PHE A 276 14.09 16.51 9.20
CA PHE A 276 12.84 16.89 8.57
C PHE A 276 12.59 18.40 8.75
N SER A 277 12.32 19.11 7.66
CA SER A 277 11.87 20.51 7.67
C SER A 277 10.47 20.56 7.06
N GLY A 278 9.51 21.15 7.76
CA GLY A 278 8.12 21.14 7.32
C GLY A 278 7.14 21.40 8.45
N THR A 279 5.91 20.93 8.28
CA THR A 279 4.83 21.04 9.25
C THR A 279 4.30 19.65 9.61
N VAL A 280 4.03 19.41 10.90
CA VAL A 280 3.35 18.21 11.39
C VAL A 280 2.01 18.63 11.97
N ARG A 281 0.93 18.06 11.44
CA ARG A 281 -0.44 18.23 11.93
C ARG A 281 -0.95 16.96 12.58
N LEU A 282 -1.67 17.11 13.68
CA LEU A 282 -2.40 16.06 14.35
C LEU A 282 -3.90 16.38 14.30
N GLU A 283 -4.67 15.42 13.79
CA GLU A 283 -6.13 15.52 13.66
C GLU A 283 -6.79 14.35 14.37
N PHE A 284 -7.87 14.63 15.12
CA PHE A 284 -8.70 13.61 15.76
C PHE A 284 -9.99 13.39 14.98
N GLU A 285 -10.43 12.14 14.91
CA GLU A 285 -11.71 11.80 14.27
C GLU A 285 -12.88 12.52 14.99
N GLY A 286 -13.68 13.24 14.21
CA GLY A 286 -14.85 13.97 14.68
C GLY A 286 -14.54 15.28 15.44
N ASN A 287 -13.28 15.73 15.50
CA ASN A 287 -12.90 17.00 16.10
C ASN A 287 -12.53 18.03 15.02
N GLN A 288 -13.00 19.27 15.16
CA GLN A 288 -12.64 20.38 14.27
C GLN A 288 -11.35 21.09 14.68
N GLN A 289 -10.85 20.84 15.90
CA GLN A 289 -9.60 21.41 16.37
C GLN A 289 -8.40 20.70 15.73
N ILE A 290 -7.57 21.47 15.05
CA ILE A 290 -6.33 21.02 14.41
C ILE A 290 -5.16 21.41 15.30
N PHE A 291 -4.30 20.45 15.62
CA PHE A 291 -3.03 20.70 16.29
C PHE A 291 -1.94 20.75 15.23
N GLU A 292 -1.09 21.77 15.25
CA GLU A 292 -0.04 21.96 14.23
C GLU A 292 1.27 22.42 14.88
N LEU A 293 2.38 21.81 14.45
CA LEU A 293 3.74 22.25 14.76
C LEU A 293 4.54 22.52 13.49
N SER A 294 5.21 23.66 13.45
CA SER A 294 6.18 24.00 12.41
C SER A 294 7.58 23.58 12.85
N LEU A 295 8.22 22.72 12.05
CA LEU A 295 9.60 22.26 12.23
C LEU A 295 10.58 22.95 11.27
N LYS A 296 10.16 24.07 10.66
CA LYS A 296 10.99 24.82 9.69
C LYS A 296 12.20 25.46 10.36
N GLY A 297 13.39 25.07 9.92
CA GLY A 297 14.64 25.79 10.17
C GLY A 297 15.26 25.71 11.58
N THR A 298 14.64 25.09 12.59
CA THR A 298 15.26 24.98 13.91
C THR A 298 14.82 23.78 14.74
N ARG A 299 15.80 23.20 15.42
CA ARG A 299 15.61 22.36 16.61
C ARG A 299 15.12 23.25 17.76
N PHE A 300 14.24 22.74 18.61
CA PHE A 300 13.68 23.52 19.72
C PHE A 300 13.31 22.65 20.92
N LYS A 301 13.15 23.30 22.07
CA LYS A 301 12.60 22.71 23.28
C LYS A 301 11.60 23.68 23.90
N GLN A 302 10.34 23.28 23.91
CA GLN A 302 9.18 24.01 24.44
C GLN A 302 8.50 23.16 25.53
N PRO A 303 7.62 23.73 26.38
CA PRO A 303 6.98 22.99 27.46
C PRO A 303 6.10 21.80 27.02
N ASP A 304 5.60 21.85 25.79
CA ASP A 304 4.67 20.91 25.20
C ASP A 304 5.22 20.19 23.97
N ALA A 305 6.37 20.60 23.43
CA ALA A 305 7.02 19.90 22.34
C ALA A 305 8.54 20.13 22.33
N ALA A 306 9.29 19.14 21.84
CA ALA A 306 10.72 19.27 21.61
C ALA A 306 11.09 18.58 20.29
N TYR A 307 12.00 19.19 19.53
CA TYR A 307 12.49 18.65 18.27
C TYR A 307 14.01 18.78 18.21
N ASP A 308 14.71 17.64 18.22
CA ASP A 308 16.16 17.55 18.01
C ASP A 308 16.50 16.36 17.11
N GLU A 309 16.67 15.17 17.69
CA GLU A 309 16.86 13.91 16.98
C GLU A 309 15.54 13.23 16.58
N CYS A 310 14.47 13.55 17.30
CA CYS A 310 13.09 13.15 17.08
C CYS A 310 12.16 14.31 17.47
N LEU A 311 10.92 14.30 17.00
CA LEU A 311 9.88 15.19 17.52
C LEU A 311 9.17 14.48 18.66
N GLU A 312 9.08 15.12 19.82
CA GLU A 312 8.26 14.70 20.94
C GLU A 312 7.20 15.77 21.20
N TRP A 313 5.94 15.36 21.36
CA TRP A 313 4.81 16.28 21.43
C TRP A 313 3.80 15.81 22.47
N LYS A 314 3.45 16.71 23.39
CA LYS A 314 2.43 16.53 24.42
C LYS A 314 1.18 17.33 24.08
N ILE A 315 0.04 16.66 24.10
CA ILE A 315 -1.28 17.21 23.83
C ILE A 315 -2.16 16.97 25.06
N PRO A 316 -2.52 18.03 25.81
CA PRO A 316 -3.43 17.90 26.95
C PRO A 316 -4.80 17.38 26.53
N TRP A 317 -5.34 16.39 27.23
CA TRP A 317 -6.61 15.74 26.88
C TRP A 317 -7.78 16.71 26.80
N GLN A 318 -7.79 17.72 27.69
CA GLN A 318 -8.79 18.80 27.71
C GLN A 318 -8.92 19.53 26.36
N ASN A 319 -7.88 19.55 25.53
CA ASN A 319 -7.89 20.18 24.21
C ASN A 319 -8.39 19.24 23.11
N THR A 320 -8.49 17.94 23.36
CA THR A 320 -8.84 16.94 22.33
C THR A 320 -10.34 16.68 22.23
N GLY A 321 -11.12 17.06 23.25
CA GLY A 321 -12.54 16.73 23.36
C GLY A 321 -12.83 15.24 23.59
N LYS A 322 -11.82 14.39 23.85
CA LYS A 322 -11.97 12.95 24.11
C LYS A 322 -12.03 12.67 25.61
N ALA A 323 -13.09 12.02 26.07
CA ALA A 323 -13.29 11.66 27.48
C ALA A 323 -12.55 10.36 27.86
N GLU A 324 -12.38 10.12 29.15
CA GLU A 324 -11.85 8.85 29.66
C GLU A 324 -12.74 7.67 29.24
N GLY A 325 -12.12 6.54 28.89
CA GLY A 325 -12.81 5.33 28.44
C GLY A 325 -13.22 5.34 26.97
N GLU A 326 -13.17 6.49 26.28
CA GLU A 326 -13.49 6.59 24.87
C GLU A 326 -12.38 6.02 23.97
N THR A 327 -12.78 5.60 22.77
CA THR A 327 -11.83 5.33 21.69
C THR A 327 -11.30 6.66 21.14
N VAL A 328 -9.98 6.83 21.22
CA VAL A 328 -9.26 7.95 20.65
C VAL A 328 -8.75 7.53 19.29
N SER A 329 -9.27 8.19 18.26
CA SER A 329 -8.88 7.98 16.86
C SER A 329 -8.21 9.23 16.32
N PHE A 330 -6.97 9.12 15.85
CA PHE A 330 -6.15 10.24 15.36
C PHE A 330 -5.31 9.89 14.13
N ARG A 331 -4.91 10.91 13.38
CA ARG A 331 -3.99 10.79 12.23
C ARG A 331 -2.99 11.94 12.23
N LEU A 332 -1.84 11.69 11.62
CA LEU A 332 -0.79 12.67 11.42
C LEU A 332 -0.70 13.04 9.94
N ILE A 333 -0.50 14.32 9.66
CA ILE A 333 -0.26 14.84 8.32
C ILE A 333 1.05 15.62 8.34
N LEU A 334 2.04 15.16 7.58
CA LEU A 334 3.35 15.77 7.47
C LEU A 334 3.48 16.45 6.11
N THR A 335 3.78 17.74 6.10
CA THR A 335 3.98 18.53 4.86
C THR A 335 5.44 19.00 4.82
N PRO A 336 6.31 18.41 3.98
CA PRO A 336 7.68 18.88 3.80
C PRO A 336 7.73 20.34 3.36
N GLU A 337 8.77 21.05 3.78
CA GLU A 337 8.96 22.45 3.40
C GLU A 337 9.21 22.60 1.89
N GLY A 338 8.46 23.49 1.25
CA GLY A 338 8.61 23.76 -0.18
C GLY A 338 7.94 22.73 -1.10
N GLU A 339 7.22 21.75 -0.54
CA GLU A 339 6.41 20.81 -1.30
C GLU A 339 4.92 21.08 -1.13
N ASP A 340 4.15 20.91 -2.21
CA ASP A 340 2.68 20.89 -2.18
C ASP A 340 2.12 19.52 -1.75
N SER A 341 3.01 18.54 -1.51
CA SER A 341 2.66 17.17 -1.16
C SER A 341 2.69 16.97 0.36
N PHE A 342 1.88 16.03 0.86
CA PHE A 342 1.87 15.66 2.26
C PHE A 342 1.81 14.14 2.43
N ILE A 343 2.26 13.68 3.60
CA ILE A 343 2.27 12.28 3.99
C ILE A 343 1.29 12.10 5.14
N MET A 344 0.36 11.16 5.00
CA MET A 344 -0.63 10.85 6.03
C MET A 344 -0.27 9.55 6.75
N LEU A 345 -0.34 9.56 8.09
CA LEU A 345 -0.12 8.39 8.94
C LEU A 345 -1.32 8.20 9.90
N PRO A 346 -2.08 7.09 9.81
CA PRO A 346 -1.96 6.05 8.80
C PRO A 346 -2.33 6.60 7.41
N PRO A 347 -1.92 5.93 6.32
CA PRO A 347 -2.27 6.37 4.97
C PRO A 347 -3.78 6.37 4.70
N TYR A 348 -4.54 5.60 5.47
CA TYR A 348 -5.99 5.53 5.41
C TYR A 348 -6.58 5.46 6.82
N GLY A 349 -7.66 6.22 7.06
CA GLY A 349 -8.37 6.22 8.34
C GLY A 349 -7.58 6.89 9.48
N PHE A 350 -7.61 6.26 10.65
CA PHE A 350 -7.04 6.79 11.90
C PHE A 350 -6.37 5.67 12.70
N PHE A 351 -5.27 6.00 13.38
CA PHE A 351 -4.80 5.21 14.52
C PHE A 351 -5.83 5.29 15.63
N SER A 352 -6.16 4.15 16.24
CA SER A 352 -7.23 4.07 17.24
C SER A 352 -6.77 3.28 18.47
N PHE A 353 -6.95 3.87 19.65
CA PHE A 353 -6.70 3.21 20.93
C PHE A 353 -7.72 3.62 21.98
N LYS A 354 -7.86 2.82 23.03
CA LYS A 354 -8.75 3.16 24.15
C LYS A 354 -8.02 4.09 25.13
N ARG A 355 -8.58 5.26 25.43
CA ARG A 355 -8.09 6.10 26.53
C ARG A 355 -8.37 5.38 27.84
N ARG A 356 -7.31 5.04 28.56
CA ARG A 356 -7.39 4.34 29.85
C ARG A 356 -7.95 5.25 30.93
N ASN A 357 -8.66 4.65 31.88
CA ASN A 357 -9.11 5.35 33.08
C ASN A 357 -8.00 5.30 34.14
N ALA A 358 -8.01 6.23 35.10
CA ALA A 358 -7.02 6.26 36.18
C ALA A 358 -6.97 4.96 37.02
N GLU A 359 -8.04 4.15 37.02
CA GLU A 359 -8.11 2.85 37.70
C GLU A 359 -7.39 1.72 36.92
N ASP A 360 -7.26 1.84 35.60
CA ASP A 360 -6.65 0.81 34.74
C ASP A 360 -5.13 0.72 34.93
N ASP A 361 -4.48 1.77 35.44
CA ASP A 361 -3.04 1.80 35.70
C ASP A 361 -2.63 1.04 36.98
N TRP A 362 -3.58 0.71 37.86
CA TRP A 362 -3.32 -0.05 39.09
C TRP A 362 -3.38 -1.57 38.91
N GLN A 363 -3.78 -2.06 37.73
CA GLN A 363 -3.99 -3.50 37.46
C GLN A 363 -2.84 -4.18 36.69
N VAL A 364 -1.65 -3.58 36.62
CA VAL A 364 -0.48 -4.15 35.92
C VAL A 364 0.48 -4.84 36.87
#